data_AF-X1JG79-F1
#
_entry.id   AF-X1JG79-F1
#
_cell.length_a   1.000
_cell.length_b   1.000
_cell.length_c   1.000
_cell.angle_alpha   90.00
_cell.angle_beta   90.00
_cell.angle_gamma   90.00
#
_symmetry.space_group_name_H-M   'P 1'
#
loop_
_entity.id
_entity.type
_entity.pdbx_description
1 polymer ?
#
loop_
_entity_poly.entity_id
_entity_poly.type
_entity_poly.pdbx_seq_one_letter_code
_entity_poly.pdbx_strand_id
1 'polypeptide(L)'
;MHLQNINKKYQHIQEIIIQNFNPQKGTPMQDYPPPKEKDVLLTIALSRIIMGSNVNIQAPPNLNRDRIFDLLNYGANDLGGISP
;
A
#
# COMPACT_ATOMS: atom_id res chain seq x y z
N MET A 1 -7.57 0.90 -14.55
CA MET A 1 -6.98 1.73 -15.64
C MET A 1 -7.37 3.21 -15.59
N HIS A 2 -8.52 3.60 -15.02
CA HIS A 2 -8.93 5.01 -14.95
C HIS A 2 -7.92 5.93 -14.23
N LEU A 3 -7.43 5.53 -13.05
CA LEU A 3 -6.42 6.30 -12.29
C LEU A 3 -5.12 6.50 -13.07
N GLN A 4 -4.61 5.44 -13.70
CA GLN A 4 -3.42 5.54 -14.55
C GLN A 4 -3.64 6.54 -15.69
N ASN A 5 -4.81 6.53 -16.34
CA ASN A 5 -5.10 7.45 -17.45
C ASN A 5 -5.19 8.90 -16.99
N ILE A 6 -5.83 9.16 -15.84
CA ILE A 6 -5.86 10.48 -15.21
C ILE A 6 -4.43 10.92 -14.91
N ASN A 7 -3.63 10.05 -14.28
CA ASN A 7 -2.27 10.42 -13.94
C ASN A 7 -1.40 10.63 -15.18
N LYS A 8 -1.54 9.82 -16.23
CA LYS A 8 -0.84 10.05 -17.52
C LYS A 8 -1.17 11.41 -18.11
N LYS A 9 -2.44 11.83 -18.04
CA LYS A 9 -2.92 13.10 -18.59
C LYS A 9 -2.49 14.32 -17.77
N TYR A 10 -2.53 14.21 -16.43
CA TYR A 10 -2.38 15.36 -15.56
C TYR A 10 -1.13 15.33 -14.65
N GLN A 11 -0.55 14.15 -14.39
CA GLN A 11 0.60 13.95 -13.49
C GLN A 11 0.38 14.49 -12.06
N HIS A 12 -0.87 14.47 -11.58
CA HIS A 12 -1.24 15.04 -10.28
C HIS A 12 -1.29 14.01 -9.15
N ILE A 13 -1.26 12.70 -9.46
CA ILE A 13 -1.26 11.66 -8.43
C ILE A 13 0.17 11.46 -7.97
N GLN A 14 0.50 12.00 -6.80
CA GLN A 14 1.84 11.94 -6.22
C GLN A 14 2.06 10.61 -5.50
N GLU A 15 1.01 10.09 -4.87
CA GLU A 15 1.12 8.94 -3.98
C GLU A 15 -0.14 8.06 -4.02
N ILE A 16 0.07 6.76 -3.86
CA ILE A 16 -0.96 5.77 -3.56
C ILE A 16 -0.57 5.07 -2.27
N ILE A 17 -1.45 5.14 -1.27
CA ILE A 17 -1.24 4.53 0.04
C ILE A 17 -2.03 3.23 0.12
N ILE A 18 -1.34 2.13 0.36
CA ILE A 18 -1.92 0.79 0.53
C ILE A 18 -1.83 0.42 2.00
N GLN A 19 -2.97 0.44 2.70
CA GLN A 19 -3.06 0.10 4.12
C GLN A 19 -3.92 -1.15 4.28
N ASN A 20 -3.31 -2.23 4.78
CA ASN A 20 -4.05 -3.46 5.06
C ASN A 20 -5.00 -3.27 6.24
N PHE A 21 -6.17 -3.89 6.15
CA PHE A 21 -7.08 -3.93 7.29
C PHE A 21 -6.42 -4.67 8.46
N ASN A 22 -6.46 -4.06 9.64
CA ASN A 22 -6.00 -4.65 10.89
C ASN A 22 -7.11 -4.50 11.94
N PRO A 23 -7.68 -5.61 12.46
CA PRO A 23 -8.78 -5.55 13.42
C PRO A 23 -8.41 -4.77 14.68
N GLN A 24 -9.38 -4.01 15.19
CA GLN A 24 -9.22 -3.21 16.40
C GLN A 24 -10.29 -3.57 17.41
N LYS A 25 -9.89 -3.81 18.65
CA LYS A 25 -10.79 -4.13 19.76
C LYS A 25 -11.84 -3.03 19.93
N GLY A 26 -13.11 -3.41 20.05
CA GLY A 26 -14.21 -2.47 20.25
C GLY A 26 -14.75 -1.82 18.96
N THR A 27 -14.23 -2.20 17.79
CA THR A 27 -14.82 -1.81 16.51
C THR A 27 -15.82 -2.86 16.01
N PRO A 28 -16.80 -2.50 15.15
CA PRO A 28 -17.73 -3.49 14.57
C PRO A 28 -17.04 -4.64 13.84
N MET A 29 -15.82 -4.44 13.35
CA MET A 29 -15.01 -5.42 12.63
C MET A 29 -13.88 -6.01 13.49
N GLN A 30 -13.98 -5.95 14.83
CA GLN A 30 -12.94 -6.48 15.71
C GLN A 30 -12.66 -7.98 15.48
N ASP A 31 -13.66 -8.75 15.04
CA ASP A 31 -13.57 -10.20 14.80
C ASP A 31 -13.45 -10.54 13.30
N TYR A 32 -13.31 -9.53 12.43
CA TYR A 32 -13.15 -9.74 11.00
C TYR A 32 -11.70 -10.12 10.68
N PRO A 33 -11.43 -11.06 9.74
CA PRO A 33 -10.05 -11.47 9.45
C PRO A 33 -9.24 -10.36 8.73
N PRO A 34 -7.95 -10.19 9.05
CA PRO A 34 -7.06 -9.37 8.23
C PRO A 34 -6.87 -10.01 6.83
N PRO A 35 -6.47 -9.23 5.81
CA PRO A 35 -6.17 -9.77 4.49
C PRO A 35 -4.97 -10.71 4.54
N LYS A 36 -4.89 -11.65 3.59
CA LYS A 36 -3.71 -12.51 3.47
C LYS A 36 -2.52 -11.66 3.05
N GLU A 37 -1.35 -12.03 3.54
CA GLU A 37 -0.09 -11.37 3.20
C GLU A 37 0.13 -11.25 1.69
N LYS A 38 -0.07 -12.37 0.97
CA LYS A 38 0.07 -12.41 -0.48
C LYS A 38 -0.81 -11.36 -1.17
N ASP A 39 -2.01 -11.11 -0.67
CA ASP A 39 -2.94 -10.17 -1.28
C ASP A 39 -2.43 -8.72 -1.10
N VAL A 40 -1.84 -8.41 0.05
CA VAL A 40 -1.22 -7.10 0.32
C VAL A 40 -0.02 -6.89 -0.61
N LEU A 41 0.92 -7.84 -0.65
CA LEU A 41 2.13 -7.75 -1.48
C LEU A 41 1.78 -7.67 -2.97
N LEU A 42 0.81 -8.47 -3.42
CA LEU A 42 0.35 -8.43 -4.81
C LEU A 42 -0.32 -7.09 -5.14
N THR A 43 -1.08 -6.51 -4.20
CA THR A 43 -1.68 -5.19 -4.39
C THR A 43 -0.61 -4.10 -4.57
N ILE A 44 0.49 -4.17 -3.82
CA ILE A 44 1.63 -3.26 -3.95
C ILE A 44 2.30 -3.42 -5.33
N ALA A 45 2.62 -4.66 -5.72
CA ALA A 45 3.25 -4.94 -7.01
C ALA A 45 2.39 -4.51 -8.19
N LEU A 46 1.09 -4.80 -8.16
CA LEU A 46 0.16 -4.38 -9.20
C LEU A 46 0.05 -2.85 -9.25
N SER A 47 0.03 -2.18 -8.10
CA SER A 47 0.00 -0.71 -8.05
C SER A 47 1.26 -0.11 -8.69
N ARG A 48 2.44 -0.65 -8.39
CA ARG A 48 3.70 -0.24 -9.04
C ARG A 48 3.66 -0.46 -10.55
N ILE A 49 3.21 -1.63 -11.02
CA ILE A 49 3.12 -1.95 -12.45
C ILE A 49 2.15 -1.01 -13.17
N ILE A 50 0.98 -0.76 -12.56
CA ILE A 50 -0.07 0.06 -13.17
C ILE A 50 0.35 1.54 -13.20
N MET A 51 0.96 2.05 -12.14
CA MET A 51 1.20 3.49 -11.98
C MET A 51 2.59 3.91 -12.46
N GLY A 52 3.50 2.96 -12.65
CA GLY A 52 4.88 3.20 -13.07
C GLY A 52 5.74 3.76 -11.94
N SER A 53 6.94 4.24 -12.29
CA SER A 53 7.93 4.77 -11.34
C SER A 53 7.62 6.19 -10.82
N ASN A 54 6.73 6.92 -11.49
CA ASN A 54 6.51 8.35 -11.21
C ASN A 54 5.56 8.63 -10.05
N VAL A 55 4.94 7.59 -9.49
CA VAL A 55 4.01 7.69 -8.36
C VAL A 55 4.60 6.95 -7.17
N ASN A 56 4.59 7.59 -6.01
CA ASN A 56 4.99 6.94 -4.77
C ASN A 56 3.95 5.89 -4.38
N ILE A 57 4.42 4.71 -4.02
CA ILE A 57 3.60 3.65 -3.46
C ILE A 57 4.00 3.52 -2.00
N GLN A 58 3.10 3.94 -1.12
CA GLN A 58 3.29 3.91 0.31
C GLN A 58 2.66 2.65 0.91
N ALA A 59 3.41 1.96 1.77
CA ALA A 59 2.90 0.86 2.57
C ALA A 59 3.40 0.98 4.02
N PRO A 60 2.52 1.12 5.03
CA PRO A 60 2.94 1.53 6.36
C PRO A 60 3.55 0.36 7.17
N PRO A 61 4.69 0.56 7.85
CA PRO A 61 5.44 -0.52 8.51
C PRO A 61 4.76 -0.99 9.79
N ASN A 62 3.98 -0.15 10.47
CA ASN A 62 3.27 -0.53 11.69
C ASN A 62 2.26 -1.67 11.46
N LEU A 63 1.69 -1.76 10.25
CA LEU A 63 0.77 -2.83 9.82
C LEU A 63 1.49 -4.03 9.18
N ASN A 64 2.81 -3.94 8.99
CA ASN A 64 3.63 -4.84 8.19
C ASN A 64 5.04 -5.04 8.80
N ARG A 65 5.16 -5.05 10.14
CA ARG A 65 6.45 -4.96 10.85
C ARG A 65 7.43 -6.06 10.45
N ASP A 66 6.93 -7.28 10.27
CA ASP A 66 7.77 -8.45 9.99
C ASP A 66 8.12 -8.62 8.50
N ARG A 67 7.71 -7.67 7.64
CA ARG A 67 7.82 -7.80 6.17
C ARG A 67 8.21 -6.50 5.46
N ILE A 68 8.87 -5.59 6.18
CA ILE A 68 9.30 -4.29 5.62
C ILE A 68 10.10 -4.48 4.32
N PHE A 69 11.02 -5.45 4.29
CA PHE A 69 11.80 -5.75 3.09
C PHE A 69 10.94 -6.26 1.93
N ASP A 70 9.91 -7.07 2.20
CA ASP A 70 9.00 -7.54 1.16
C ASP A 70 8.17 -6.40 0.58
N LEU A 71 7.73 -5.43 1.40
CA LEU A 71 7.04 -4.25 0.88
C LEU A 71 7.89 -3.52 -0.16
N LEU A 72 9.17 -3.30 0.15
CA LEU A 72 10.13 -2.64 -0.74
C LEU A 72 10.38 -3.47 -2.00
N ASN A 73 10.62 -4.78 -1.85
CA ASN A 73 10.87 -5.70 -2.96
C ASN A 73 9.67 -5.79 -3.93
N TYR A 74 8.45 -5.63 -3.42
CA TYR A 74 7.22 -5.66 -4.23
C TYR A 74 6.86 -4.28 -4.80
N GLY A 75 7.65 -3.24 -4.57
CA GLY A 75 7.55 -1.97 -5.27
C GLY A 75 7.02 -0.79 -4.45
N ALA A 76 6.82 -0.95 -3.13
CA ALA A 76 6.69 0.20 -2.25
C ALA A 76 8.01 0.97 -2.24
N ASN A 77 7.92 2.30 -2.26
CA ASN A 77 9.09 3.18 -2.16
C ASN A 77 8.90 4.27 -1.08
N ASP A 78 7.78 4.22 -0.37
CA ASP A 78 7.51 5.02 0.82
C ASP A 78 6.95 4.11 1.92
N LEU A 79 7.46 4.26 3.14
CA LEU A 79 6.93 3.54 4.31
C LEU A 79 5.98 4.44 5.12
N GLY A 80 5.93 5.75 4.85
CA GLY A 80 5.15 6.71 5.60
C GLY A 80 5.70 6.97 6.99
N GLY A 81 4.86 7.55 7.85
CA GLY A 81 5.19 8.09 9.18
C GLY A 81 5.89 7.12 10.14
N ILE A 82 7.21 6.98 9.98
CA ILE A 82 8.13 6.51 11.02
C ILE A 82 8.27 7.68 12.01
N SER A 83 7.36 7.76 12.98
CA SER A 83 7.53 8.68 14.11
C SER A 83 8.68 8.20 15.00
N PRO A 84 9.59 9.10 15.44
CA PRO A 84 10.67 8.79 16.38
C PRO A 84 10.15 8.37 17.77
#